data_AF-A0A7C3DHM1-F1
#
_entry.id   AF-A0A7C3DHM1-F1
#
_cell.length_a   1.000
_cell.length_b   1.000
_cell.length_c   1.000
_cell.angle_alpha   90.00
_cell.angle_beta   90.00
_cell.angle_gamma   90.00
#
_symmetry.space_group_name_H-M   'P 1'
#
loop_
_entity.id
_entity.type
_entity.pdbx_description
1 polymer ?
#
loop_
_entity_poly.entity_id
_entity_poly.type
_entity_poly.pdbx_seq_one_letter_code
_entity_poly.pdbx_strand_id
1 'polypeptide(L)'
;MNLVIVESPAKSKTIEKYLGKDFQVLASYGHVRDLVPKEGAVDPDNDFAMKYQVIERNDKHVKEIAKRMAKADALYLATDPDREGEAISWHLYELLKARNKLKDKPVYRVVFHEITKKAIQDAIAHPRELSTDLVNAQQARRALDYLVGFNLSPLLWKKVRRGLSAGRVQSPALRMIVERELEIEAFKPREYWTIEADLDKDGKPFDAKLVQYKGEKLSQFSITEGDSAHEAEKTLLAAANGQLIVDSVQKKQRKRNPAAPFTTSTLQQEASRKLG
;
A
#
# COMPACT_ATOMS: atom_id res chain seq x y z
N MET A 1 -35.34 -8.87 14.72
CA MET A 1 -33.97 -9.38 14.49
C MET A 1 -33.40 -8.69 13.25
N ASN A 2 -32.31 -7.95 13.42
CA ASN A 2 -31.62 -7.24 12.35
C ASN A 2 -30.46 -8.06 11.79
N LEU A 3 -30.17 -7.93 10.49
CA LEU A 3 -29.06 -8.64 9.84
C LEU A 3 -27.91 -7.67 9.55
N VAL A 4 -26.72 -7.97 10.06
CA VAL A 4 -25.49 -7.22 9.80
C VAL A 4 -24.57 -8.05 8.93
N ILE A 5 -24.09 -7.47 7.82
CA ILE A 5 -23.14 -8.12 6.93
C ILE A 5 -21.79 -7.43 7.00
N VAL A 6 -20.76 -8.20 7.33
CA VAL A 6 -19.35 -7.76 7.37
C VAL A 6 -18.55 -8.49 6.29
N GLU A 7 -17.37 -7.98 5.96
CA GLU A 7 -16.55 -8.58 4.91
C GLU A 7 -15.91 -9.91 5.32
N SER A 8 -15.39 -10.00 6.56
CA SER A 8 -14.56 -11.12 7.01
C SER A 8 -15.14 -11.82 8.25
N PRO A 9 -14.94 -13.15 8.39
CA PRO A 9 -15.43 -13.92 9.53
C PRO A 9 -14.73 -13.56 10.85
N ALA A 10 -13.52 -13.01 10.78
CA ALA A 10 -12.81 -12.53 11.96
C ALA A 10 -13.53 -11.35 12.64
N LYS A 11 -14.19 -10.49 11.85
CA LYS A 11 -14.96 -9.34 12.35
C LYS A 11 -16.31 -9.76 12.93
N SER A 12 -16.95 -10.80 12.37
CA SER A 12 -18.34 -11.13 12.69
C SER A 12 -18.56 -11.47 14.15
N LYS A 13 -17.72 -12.36 14.74
CA LYS A 13 -17.85 -12.78 16.14
C LYS A 13 -17.73 -11.61 17.13
N THR A 14 -16.77 -10.72 16.88
CA THR A 14 -16.51 -9.57 17.76
C THR A 14 -17.65 -8.56 17.69
N ILE A 15 -18.14 -8.26 16.48
CA ILE A 15 -19.24 -7.31 16.28
C ILE A 15 -20.54 -7.87 16.85
N GLU A 16 -20.84 -9.16 16.66
CA GLU A 16 -22.03 -9.82 17.20
C GLU A 16 -22.07 -9.74 18.74
N LYS A 17 -20.92 -9.92 19.40
CA LYS A 17 -20.79 -9.75 20.85
C LYS A 17 -21.11 -8.32 21.32
N TYR A 18 -20.77 -7.29 20.53
CA TYR A 18 -21.00 -5.90 20.90
C TYR A 18 -22.45 -5.44 20.66
N LEU A 19 -23.11 -6.02 19.66
CA LEU A 19 -24.49 -5.68 19.29
C LEU A 19 -25.55 -6.46 20.07
N GLY A 20 -25.22 -7.67 20.53
CA GLY A 20 -26.13 -8.48 21.35
C GLY A 20 -27.20 -9.21 20.53
N LYS A 21 -28.26 -9.66 21.21
CA LYS A 21 -29.22 -10.65 20.68
C LYS A 21 -30.16 -10.10 19.61
N ASP A 22 -30.25 -8.77 19.46
CA ASP A 22 -31.14 -8.15 18.47
C ASP A 22 -30.56 -8.15 17.06
N PHE A 23 -29.27 -8.47 16.93
CA PHE A 23 -28.53 -8.50 15.69
C PHE A 23 -27.95 -9.89 15.43
N GLN A 24 -28.09 -10.33 14.19
CA GLN A 24 -27.35 -11.47 13.65
C GLN A 24 -26.25 -10.96 12.72
N VAL A 25 -25.01 -11.41 12.89
CA VAL A 25 -23.89 -10.97 12.05
C VAL A 25 -23.40 -12.09 11.13
N LEU A 26 -23.35 -11.84 9.82
CA LEU A 26 -22.81 -12.77 8.82
C LEU A 26 -21.64 -12.14 8.07
N ALA A 27 -20.76 -12.98 7.53
CA ALA A 27 -19.66 -12.54 6.68
C ALA A 27 -19.96 -12.83 5.19
N SER A 28 -19.60 -11.90 4.31
CA SER A 28 -19.70 -12.06 2.85
C SER A 28 -18.50 -12.81 2.25
N TYR A 29 -17.38 -12.89 2.99
CA TYR A 29 -16.10 -13.45 2.53
C TYR A 29 -15.54 -12.65 1.34
N GLY A 30 -15.49 -11.33 1.50
CA GLY A 30 -15.04 -10.39 0.47
C GLY A 30 -16.13 -10.08 -0.56
N HIS A 31 -15.70 -9.86 -1.80
CA HIS A 31 -16.56 -9.66 -2.96
C HIS A 31 -17.51 -10.84 -3.21
N VAL A 32 -18.76 -10.55 -3.55
CA VAL A 32 -19.80 -11.56 -3.83
C VAL A 32 -20.13 -11.69 -5.32
N ARG A 33 -19.76 -10.69 -6.11
CA ARG A 33 -19.80 -10.71 -7.58
C ARG A 33 -18.46 -10.29 -8.14
N ASP A 34 -18.21 -10.68 -9.37
CA ASP A 34 -17.12 -10.17 -10.18
C ASP A 34 -17.58 -9.99 -11.63
N LEU A 35 -16.81 -9.27 -12.44
CA LEU A 35 -16.99 -9.21 -13.89
C LEU A 35 -16.93 -10.62 -14.48
N VAL A 36 -17.75 -10.88 -15.49
CA VAL A 36 -17.70 -12.13 -16.25
C VAL A 36 -16.29 -12.28 -16.85
N PRO A 37 -15.63 -13.44 -16.72
CA PRO A 37 -14.26 -13.65 -17.22
C PRO A 37 -14.25 -13.95 -18.73
N LYS A 38 -14.96 -13.14 -19.51
CA LYS A 38 -15.09 -13.25 -20.97
C LYS A 38 -15.03 -11.86 -21.59
N GLU A 39 -14.85 -11.80 -22.90
CA GLU A 39 -14.93 -10.57 -23.68
C GLU A 39 -16.28 -9.87 -23.51
N GLY A 40 -16.27 -8.53 -23.54
CA GLY A 40 -17.48 -7.71 -23.45
C GLY A 40 -18.14 -7.70 -22.07
N ALA A 41 -17.38 -7.95 -21.00
CA ALA A 41 -17.85 -7.78 -19.62
C ALA A 41 -17.94 -6.30 -19.20
N VAL A 42 -17.20 -5.43 -19.88
CA VAL A 42 -17.33 -3.97 -19.86
C VAL A 42 -17.64 -3.56 -21.30
N ASP A 43 -18.71 -2.80 -21.51
CA ASP A 43 -19.17 -2.38 -22.83
C ASP A 43 -18.99 -0.86 -23.03
N PRO A 44 -17.88 -0.41 -23.65
CA PRO A 44 -17.60 1.00 -23.85
C PRO A 44 -18.61 1.73 -24.73
N ASP A 45 -19.31 1.01 -25.61
CA ASP A 45 -20.27 1.59 -26.56
C ASP A 45 -21.64 1.85 -25.90
N ASN A 46 -21.87 1.27 -24.72
CA ASN A 46 -23.11 1.40 -23.96
C ASN A 46 -22.84 1.87 -22.52
N ASP A 47 -22.29 3.08 -22.39
CA ASP A 47 -22.00 3.76 -21.12
C ASP A 47 -21.21 2.89 -20.12
N PHE A 48 -20.24 2.12 -20.63
CA PHE A 48 -19.42 1.20 -19.84
C PHE A 48 -20.22 0.16 -19.05
N ALA A 49 -21.38 -0.27 -19.56
CA ALA A 49 -22.24 -1.25 -18.90
C ALA A 49 -21.44 -2.50 -18.49
N MET A 50 -21.50 -2.84 -17.19
CA MET A 50 -20.73 -3.91 -16.58
C MET A 50 -21.58 -5.16 -16.32
N LYS A 51 -21.12 -6.29 -16.85
CA LYS A 51 -21.75 -7.61 -16.65
C LYS A 51 -21.07 -8.32 -15.50
N TYR A 52 -21.82 -8.49 -14.42
CA TYR A 52 -21.36 -9.19 -13.22
C TYR A 52 -21.95 -10.60 -13.11
N GLN A 53 -21.17 -11.53 -12.56
CA GLN A 53 -21.61 -12.85 -12.15
C GLN A 53 -21.30 -13.09 -10.67
N VAL A 54 -22.07 -13.96 -10.02
CA VAL A 54 -21.78 -14.39 -8.64
C VAL A 54 -20.47 -15.16 -8.62
N ILE A 55 -19.63 -14.89 -7.64
CA ILE A 55 -18.41 -15.66 -7.43
C ILE A 55 -18.79 -17.02 -6.83
N GLU A 56 -18.50 -18.11 -7.55
CA GLU A 56 -18.95 -19.47 -7.21
C GLU A 56 -18.58 -19.89 -5.77
N ARG A 57 -17.33 -19.64 -5.34
CA ARG A 57 -16.88 -19.94 -3.96
C ARG A 57 -17.72 -19.23 -2.88
N ASN A 58 -18.33 -18.10 -3.20
CA ASN A 58 -19.10 -17.27 -2.27
C ASN A 58 -20.62 -17.47 -2.40
N ASP A 59 -21.10 -18.25 -3.38
CA ASP A 59 -22.54 -18.45 -3.62
C ASP A 59 -23.26 -19.05 -2.41
N LYS A 60 -22.63 -19.99 -1.71
CA LYS A 60 -23.18 -20.56 -0.46
C LYS A 60 -23.44 -19.48 0.59
N HIS A 61 -22.53 -18.52 0.72
CA HIS A 61 -22.66 -17.41 1.66
C HIS A 61 -23.77 -16.45 1.23
N VAL A 62 -23.84 -16.12 -0.06
CA VAL A 62 -24.93 -15.28 -0.61
C VAL A 62 -26.30 -15.94 -0.41
N LYS A 63 -26.41 -17.26 -0.60
CA LYS A 63 -27.63 -18.03 -0.32
C LYS A 63 -28.02 -17.98 1.15
N GLU A 64 -27.08 -18.14 2.07
CA GLU A 64 -27.35 -18.03 3.51
C GLU A 64 -27.77 -16.61 3.91
N ILE A 65 -27.09 -15.58 3.38
CA ILE A 65 -27.45 -14.17 3.60
C ILE A 65 -28.89 -13.92 3.10
N ALA A 66 -29.22 -14.35 1.89
CA ALA A 66 -30.56 -14.20 1.33
C ALA A 66 -31.63 -14.95 2.15
N LYS A 67 -31.29 -16.12 2.69
CA LYS A 67 -32.18 -16.90 3.57
C LYS A 67 -32.41 -16.19 4.91
N ARG A 68 -31.38 -15.63 5.53
CA ARG A 68 -31.52 -14.87 6.78
C ARG A 68 -32.23 -13.54 6.57
N MET A 69 -31.94 -12.85 5.46
CA MET A 69 -32.59 -11.59 5.11
C MET A 69 -34.11 -11.75 4.95
N ALA A 70 -34.60 -12.92 4.50
CA ALA A 70 -36.03 -13.19 4.44
C ALA A 70 -36.72 -13.06 5.82
N LYS A 71 -36.02 -13.39 6.91
CA LYS A 71 -36.52 -13.34 8.29
C LYS A 71 -36.11 -12.09 9.08
N ALA A 72 -35.18 -11.29 8.54
CA ALA A 72 -34.67 -10.10 9.21
C ALA A 72 -35.57 -8.88 8.96
N ASP A 73 -35.60 -7.95 9.90
CA ASP A 73 -36.40 -6.71 9.79
C ASP A 73 -35.67 -5.64 8.97
N ALA A 74 -34.35 -5.52 9.17
CA ALA A 74 -33.49 -4.56 8.49
C ALA A 74 -32.14 -5.16 8.08
N LEU A 75 -31.51 -4.57 7.07
CA LEU A 75 -30.16 -4.92 6.61
C LEU A 75 -29.17 -3.81 6.99
N TYR A 76 -28.07 -4.19 7.65
CA TYR A 76 -26.95 -3.31 7.97
C TYR A 76 -25.70 -3.79 7.22
N LEU A 77 -25.17 -2.95 6.36
CA LEU A 77 -23.98 -3.19 5.55
C LEU A 77 -22.76 -2.59 6.26
N ALA A 78 -21.97 -3.43 6.90
CA ALA A 78 -20.86 -3.10 7.79
C ALA A 78 -19.50 -3.53 7.21
N THR A 79 -19.29 -3.26 5.92
CA THR A 79 -17.99 -3.44 5.25
C THR A 79 -17.04 -2.27 5.53
N ASP A 80 -15.78 -2.43 5.15
CA ASP A 80 -14.73 -1.45 5.46
C ASP A 80 -15.02 -0.04 4.90
N PRO A 81 -14.53 1.02 5.57
CA PRO A 81 -14.87 2.41 5.28
C PRO A 81 -14.09 2.97 4.08
N ASP A 82 -13.96 2.19 3.02
CA ASP A 82 -13.30 2.57 1.77
C ASP A 82 -14.17 2.25 0.54
N ARG A 83 -13.67 2.57 -0.66
CA ARG A 83 -14.41 2.32 -1.90
C ARG A 83 -14.63 0.84 -2.21
N GLU A 84 -13.72 -0.05 -1.78
CA GLU A 84 -13.86 -1.49 -2.01
C GLU A 84 -14.97 -2.05 -1.11
N GLY A 85 -14.97 -1.68 0.16
CA GLY A 85 -16.05 -1.98 1.10
C GLY A 85 -17.38 -1.43 0.61
N GLU A 86 -17.42 -0.21 0.08
CA GLU A 86 -18.66 0.36 -0.48
C GLU A 86 -19.17 -0.46 -1.67
N ALA A 87 -18.29 -0.88 -2.58
CA ALA A 87 -18.65 -1.71 -3.73
C ALA A 87 -19.15 -3.11 -3.32
N ILE A 88 -18.54 -3.74 -2.31
CA ILE A 88 -19.02 -5.02 -1.76
C ILE A 88 -20.45 -4.86 -1.22
N SER A 89 -20.69 -3.79 -0.47
CA SER A 89 -22.00 -3.46 0.08
C SER A 89 -23.04 -3.22 -1.02
N TRP A 90 -22.67 -2.48 -2.07
CA TRP A 90 -23.51 -2.28 -3.25
C TRP A 90 -23.82 -3.58 -3.99
N HIS A 91 -22.82 -4.45 -4.20
CA HIS A 91 -23.03 -5.75 -4.84
C HIS A 91 -23.99 -6.66 -4.05
N LEU A 92 -23.88 -6.67 -2.72
CA LEU A 92 -24.80 -7.38 -1.84
C LEU A 92 -26.22 -6.83 -1.94
N TYR A 93 -26.35 -5.50 -1.90
CA TYR A 93 -27.63 -4.82 -2.06
C TYR A 93 -28.31 -5.20 -3.38
N GLU A 94 -27.61 -5.05 -4.51
CA GLU A 94 -28.14 -5.39 -5.84
C GLU A 94 -28.52 -6.87 -5.96
N LEU A 95 -27.72 -7.78 -5.40
CA LEU A 95 -28.04 -9.22 -5.39
C LEU A 95 -29.30 -9.53 -4.59
N LEU A 96 -29.45 -8.93 -3.40
CA LEU A 96 -30.61 -9.16 -2.55
C LEU A 96 -31.87 -8.50 -3.12
N LYS A 97 -31.72 -7.33 -3.76
CA LYS A 97 -32.79 -6.66 -4.52
C LYS A 97 -33.27 -7.52 -5.69
N ALA A 98 -32.36 -8.04 -6.51
CA ALA A 98 -32.70 -8.94 -7.62
C ALA A 98 -33.38 -10.24 -7.17
N ARG A 99 -33.06 -10.73 -5.96
CA ARG A 99 -33.72 -11.89 -5.32
C ARG A 99 -35.01 -11.55 -4.57
N ASN A 100 -35.49 -10.30 -4.69
CA ASN A 100 -36.67 -9.77 -4.03
C ASN A 100 -36.67 -9.96 -2.50
N LYS A 101 -35.48 -9.82 -1.87
CA LYS A 101 -35.28 -10.00 -0.41
C LYS A 101 -35.29 -8.70 0.39
N LEU A 102 -35.29 -7.56 -0.29
CA LEU A 102 -35.25 -6.22 0.32
C LEU A 102 -36.58 -5.47 0.24
N LYS A 103 -37.62 -6.07 -0.34
CA LYS A 103 -38.93 -5.42 -0.48
C LYS A 103 -39.46 -5.01 0.89
N ASP A 104 -39.77 -3.72 1.04
CA ASP A 104 -40.29 -3.09 2.26
C ASP A 104 -39.37 -3.19 3.49
N LYS A 105 -38.06 -3.43 3.30
CA LYS A 105 -37.08 -3.52 4.39
C LYS A 105 -36.03 -2.42 4.28
N PRO A 106 -35.75 -1.69 5.38
CA PRO A 106 -34.72 -0.66 5.36
C PRO A 106 -33.32 -1.27 5.23
N VAL A 107 -32.46 -0.55 4.50
CA VAL A 107 -31.05 -0.90 4.30
C VAL A 107 -30.19 0.26 4.78
N TYR A 108 -29.22 -0.05 5.61
CA TYR A 108 -28.36 0.90 6.29
C TYR A 108 -26.89 0.62 5.99
N ARG A 109 -26.09 1.65 5.73
CA ARG A 109 -24.64 1.57 5.58
C ARG A 109 -23.97 2.04 6.88
N VAL A 110 -23.20 1.14 7.49
CA VAL A 110 -22.56 1.34 8.80
C VAL A 110 -21.05 1.49 8.63
N VAL A 111 -20.48 2.60 9.07
CA VAL A 111 -19.07 2.94 8.87
C VAL A 111 -18.37 3.09 10.22
N PHE A 112 -17.24 2.40 10.40
CA PHE A 112 -16.39 2.51 11.57
C PHE A 112 -14.92 2.35 11.18
N HIS A 113 -14.03 3.03 11.90
CA HIS A 113 -12.57 2.96 11.67
C HIS A 113 -11.85 2.09 12.69
N GLU A 114 -12.55 1.67 13.74
CA GLU A 114 -12.05 0.79 14.79
C GLU A 114 -13.15 -0.15 15.29
N ILE A 115 -12.76 -1.32 15.80
CA ILE A 115 -13.70 -2.35 16.27
C ILE A 115 -13.75 -2.32 17.80
N THR A 116 -14.27 -1.23 18.34
CA THR A 116 -14.56 -1.07 19.78
C THR A 116 -16.06 -1.14 20.02
N LYS A 117 -16.48 -1.56 21.22
CA LYS A 117 -17.91 -1.64 21.56
C LYS A 117 -18.62 -0.29 21.33
N LYS A 118 -17.97 0.81 21.74
CA LYS A 118 -18.50 2.16 21.60
C LYS A 118 -18.63 2.56 20.12
N ALA A 119 -17.57 2.39 19.31
CA ALA A 119 -17.61 2.77 17.90
C ALA A 119 -18.65 1.97 17.10
N ILE A 120 -18.78 0.67 17.37
CA ILE A 120 -19.75 -0.19 16.69
C ILE A 120 -21.20 0.18 17.05
N GLN A 121 -21.47 0.44 18.34
CA GLN A 121 -22.82 0.85 18.77
C GLN A 121 -23.20 2.22 18.21
N ASP A 122 -22.26 3.16 18.20
CA ASP A 122 -22.47 4.50 17.63
C ASP A 122 -22.72 4.44 16.12
N ALA A 123 -21.94 3.65 15.38
CA ALA A 123 -22.09 3.49 13.93
C ALA A 123 -23.43 2.83 13.53
N ILE A 124 -23.98 1.95 14.38
CA ILE A 124 -25.30 1.35 14.18
C ILE A 124 -26.43 2.33 14.51
N ALA A 125 -26.23 3.20 15.50
CA ALA A 125 -27.18 4.24 15.86
C ALA A 125 -27.26 5.36 14.81
N HIS A 126 -26.15 5.62 14.10
CA HIS A 126 -26.03 6.68 13.10
C HIS A 126 -25.62 6.12 11.72
N PRO A 127 -26.46 5.27 11.09
CA PRO A 127 -26.14 4.76 9.77
C PRO A 127 -26.28 5.85 8.71
N ARG A 128 -25.58 5.66 7.59
CA ARG A 128 -25.76 6.46 6.37
C ARG A 128 -26.34 5.62 5.24
N GLU A 129 -26.55 6.25 4.09
CA GLU A 129 -26.86 5.56 2.84
C GLU A 129 -25.58 5.13 2.12
N LEU A 130 -25.74 4.24 1.13
CA LEU A 130 -24.66 3.88 0.20
C LEU A 130 -24.25 5.11 -0.61
N SER A 131 -22.95 5.33 -0.71
CA SER A 131 -22.36 6.40 -1.50
C SER A 131 -22.20 5.94 -2.94
N THR A 132 -23.04 6.47 -3.82
CA THR A 132 -22.92 6.24 -5.26
C THR A 132 -21.55 6.68 -5.80
N ASP A 133 -20.98 7.77 -5.28
CA ASP A 133 -19.66 8.26 -5.72
C ASP A 133 -18.53 7.27 -5.42
N LEU A 134 -18.52 6.69 -4.22
CA LEU A 134 -17.53 5.67 -3.85
C LEU A 134 -17.69 4.39 -4.67
N VAL A 135 -18.94 3.97 -4.91
CA VAL A 135 -19.24 2.83 -5.79
C VAL A 135 -18.75 3.11 -7.21
N ASN A 136 -19.11 4.25 -7.78
CA ASN A 136 -18.71 4.65 -9.13
C ASN A 136 -17.19 4.76 -9.26
N ALA A 137 -16.49 5.29 -8.24
CA ALA A 137 -15.04 5.35 -8.23
C ALA A 137 -14.39 3.95 -8.24
N GLN A 138 -14.97 2.99 -7.51
CA GLN A 138 -14.50 1.60 -7.52
C GLN A 138 -14.78 0.93 -8.86
N GLN A 139 -15.98 1.10 -9.39
CA GLN A 139 -16.42 0.56 -10.68
C GLN A 139 -15.60 1.11 -11.85
N ALA A 140 -15.36 2.42 -11.90
CA ALA A 140 -14.51 3.04 -12.91
C ALA A 140 -13.10 2.46 -12.89
N ARG A 141 -12.52 2.28 -11.70
CA ARG A 141 -11.22 1.59 -11.55
C ARG A 141 -11.30 0.15 -12.07
N ARG A 142 -12.35 -0.60 -11.73
CA ARG A 142 -12.53 -1.99 -12.15
C ARG A 142 -12.65 -2.11 -13.68
N ALA A 143 -13.46 -1.25 -14.29
CA ALA A 143 -13.64 -1.17 -15.74
C ALA A 143 -12.32 -0.84 -16.44
N LEU A 144 -11.59 0.17 -15.94
CA LEU A 144 -10.29 0.57 -16.49
C LEU A 144 -9.26 -0.55 -16.42
N ASP A 145 -9.14 -1.22 -15.26
CA ASP A 145 -8.19 -2.32 -15.09
C ASP A 145 -8.56 -3.52 -15.99
N TYR A 146 -9.86 -3.81 -16.17
CA TYR A 146 -10.34 -4.84 -17.10
C TYR A 146 -10.00 -4.49 -18.55
N LEU A 147 -10.31 -3.27 -19.02
CA LEU A 147 -10.07 -2.85 -20.40
C LEU A 147 -8.58 -2.88 -20.74
N VAL A 148 -7.70 -2.41 -19.84
CA VAL A 148 -6.25 -2.49 -20.05
C VAL A 148 -5.78 -3.94 -20.13
N GLY A 149 -6.19 -4.78 -19.18
CA GLY A 149 -5.79 -6.18 -19.15
C GLY A 149 -6.27 -6.96 -20.37
N PHE A 150 -7.55 -6.85 -20.70
CA PHE A 150 -8.18 -7.61 -21.79
C PHE A 150 -7.68 -7.17 -23.16
N ASN A 151 -7.49 -5.86 -23.39
CA ASN A 151 -7.06 -5.35 -24.70
C ASN A 151 -5.55 -5.51 -24.93
N LEU A 152 -4.70 -5.32 -23.90
CA LEU A 152 -3.25 -5.36 -24.08
C LEU A 152 -2.61 -6.73 -23.90
N SER A 153 -3.17 -7.63 -23.08
CA SER A 153 -2.57 -8.96 -22.88
C SER A 153 -2.46 -9.79 -24.18
N PRO A 154 -3.48 -9.82 -25.08
CA PRO A 154 -3.35 -10.51 -26.36
C PRO A 154 -2.23 -9.94 -27.24
N LEU A 155 -1.96 -8.64 -27.16
CA LEU A 155 -0.84 -8.03 -27.88
C LEU A 155 0.50 -8.50 -27.33
N LEU A 156 0.66 -8.56 -25.99
CA LEU A 156 1.85 -9.10 -25.34
C LEU A 156 2.09 -10.57 -25.71
N TRP A 157 1.04 -11.37 -25.87
CA TRP A 157 1.16 -12.76 -26.30
C TRP A 157 1.69 -12.91 -27.72
N LYS A 158 1.28 -12.01 -28.63
CA LYS A 158 1.73 -11.98 -30.01
C LYS A 158 3.15 -11.45 -30.17
N LYS A 159 3.56 -10.49 -29.32
CA LYS A 159 4.81 -9.72 -29.49
C LYS A 159 5.95 -10.13 -28.54
N VAL A 160 5.64 -10.75 -27.41
CA VAL A 160 6.62 -11.08 -26.36
C VAL A 160 6.56 -12.56 -26.00
N ARG A 161 5.54 -12.99 -25.27
CA ARG A 161 5.36 -14.38 -24.83
C ARG A 161 3.91 -14.66 -24.46
N ARG A 162 3.39 -15.82 -24.88
CA ARG A 162 2.06 -16.30 -24.45
C ARG A 162 2.00 -16.45 -22.92
N GLY A 163 0.87 -16.05 -22.34
CA GLY A 163 0.61 -16.14 -20.89
C GLY A 163 1.03 -14.91 -20.08
N LEU A 164 1.60 -13.87 -20.70
CA LEU A 164 1.86 -12.60 -20.02
C LEU A 164 0.57 -11.82 -19.75
N SER A 165 0.55 -11.04 -18.68
CA SER A 165 -0.57 -10.14 -18.37
C SER A 165 -0.12 -8.69 -18.48
N ALA A 166 -0.98 -7.85 -19.06
CA ALA A 166 -0.85 -6.41 -18.99
C ALA A 166 -1.60 -5.89 -17.76
N GLY A 167 -0.99 -4.99 -17.00
CA GLY A 167 -1.60 -4.40 -15.82
C GLY A 167 -1.30 -2.92 -15.72
N ARG A 168 -2.34 -2.09 -15.66
CA ARG A 168 -2.21 -0.62 -15.67
C ARG A 168 -1.24 -0.07 -14.61
N VAL A 169 -1.22 -0.67 -13.42
CA VAL A 169 -0.34 -0.27 -12.31
C VAL A 169 0.92 -1.13 -12.22
N GLN A 170 0.82 -2.41 -12.59
CA GLN A 170 1.94 -3.35 -12.54
C GLN A 170 3.02 -2.99 -13.56
N SER A 171 2.63 -2.58 -14.77
CA SER A 171 3.58 -2.24 -15.83
C SER A 171 4.45 -1.02 -15.50
N PRO A 172 3.91 0.11 -14.99
CA PRO A 172 4.73 1.22 -14.49
C PRO A 172 5.63 0.84 -13.30
N ALA A 173 5.15 0.01 -12.37
CA ALA A 173 5.96 -0.44 -11.25
C ALA A 173 7.16 -1.28 -11.73
N LEU A 174 6.93 -2.21 -12.67
CA LEU A 174 8.01 -2.96 -13.31
C LEU A 174 8.97 -2.04 -14.07
N ARG A 175 8.44 -1.03 -14.78
CA ARG A 175 9.26 -0.03 -15.48
C ARG A 175 10.21 0.69 -14.52
N MET A 176 9.77 1.10 -13.34
CA MET A 176 10.64 1.75 -12.34
C MET A 176 11.81 0.85 -11.92
N ILE A 177 11.57 -0.46 -11.80
CA ILE A 177 12.63 -1.44 -11.47
C ILE A 177 13.60 -1.58 -12.65
N VAL A 178 13.07 -1.73 -13.87
CA VAL A 178 13.90 -1.85 -15.09
C VAL A 178 14.74 -0.60 -15.33
N GLU A 179 14.17 0.60 -15.16
CA GLU A 179 14.91 1.86 -15.31
C GLU A 179 16.06 1.95 -14.30
N ARG A 180 15.84 1.55 -13.04
CA ARG A 180 16.92 1.47 -12.04
C ARG A 180 17.98 0.45 -12.43
N GLU A 181 17.60 -0.71 -12.96
CA GLU A 181 18.56 -1.73 -13.39
C GLU A 181 19.43 -1.21 -14.55
N LEU A 182 18.81 -0.55 -15.53
CA LEU A 182 19.53 0.08 -16.64
C LEU A 182 20.48 1.20 -16.16
N GLU A 183 20.11 1.97 -15.14
CA GLU A 183 21.01 2.95 -14.50
C GLU A 183 22.23 2.26 -13.88
N ILE A 184 22.05 1.10 -13.24
CA ILE A 184 23.12 0.31 -12.63
C ILE A 184 24.03 -0.30 -13.71
N GLU A 185 23.46 -0.88 -14.77
CA GLU A 185 24.23 -1.44 -15.89
C GLU A 185 25.03 -0.37 -16.64
N ALA A 186 24.48 0.83 -16.78
CA ALA A 186 25.14 1.96 -17.42
C ALA A 186 26.16 2.68 -16.50
N PHE A 187 26.19 2.36 -15.20
CA PHE A 187 27.08 3.00 -14.25
C PHE A 187 28.53 2.66 -14.59
N LYS A 188 29.36 3.69 -14.77
CA LYS A 188 30.80 3.56 -14.96
C LYS A 188 31.51 3.90 -13.65
N PRO A 189 32.01 2.92 -12.89
CA PRO A 189 32.72 3.18 -11.65
C PRO A 189 33.92 4.09 -11.91
N ARG A 190 34.14 5.03 -11.00
CA ARG A 190 35.30 5.91 -11.00
C ARG A 190 36.05 5.73 -9.71
N GLU A 191 37.33 5.44 -9.83
CA GLU A 191 38.23 5.35 -8.69
C GLU A 191 38.34 6.73 -8.00
N TYR A 192 38.34 6.69 -6.68
CA TYR A 192 38.67 7.83 -5.85
C TYR A 192 39.18 7.36 -4.51
N TRP A 193 40.00 8.19 -3.89
CA TRP A 193 40.65 7.91 -2.62
C TRP A 193 40.27 8.96 -1.59
N THR A 194 40.17 8.51 -0.34
CA THR A 194 40.00 9.36 0.82
C THR A 194 41.12 9.05 1.79
N ILE A 195 41.70 10.09 2.39
CA ILE A 195 42.77 9.94 3.37
C ILE A 195 42.14 10.12 4.75
N GLU A 196 42.35 9.12 5.59
CA GLU A 196 41.88 9.09 6.98
C GLU A 196 43.10 8.97 7.90
N ALA A 197 42.98 9.50 9.11
CA ALA A 197 44.02 9.49 10.13
C ALA A 197 43.45 8.96 11.44
N ASP A 198 44.10 7.95 12.00
CA ASP A 198 43.84 7.45 13.33
C ASP A 198 44.51 8.38 14.35
N LEU A 199 43.72 9.02 15.21
CA LEU A 199 44.21 10.02 16.16
C LEU A 199 43.90 9.58 17.59
N ASP A 200 44.75 9.98 18.52
CA ASP A 200 44.53 9.82 19.95
C ASP A 200 44.62 11.17 20.66
N LYS A 201 43.68 11.43 21.57
CA LYS A 201 43.80 12.51 22.53
C LYS A 201 43.57 11.99 23.94
N ASP A 202 44.63 11.95 24.74
CA ASP A 202 44.60 11.53 26.15
C ASP A 202 44.02 10.10 26.33
N GLY A 203 44.42 9.17 25.46
CA GLY A 203 43.97 7.78 25.47
C GLY A 203 42.57 7.56 24.89
N LYS A 204 42.04 8.55 24.15
CA LYS A 204 40.75 8.47 23.46
C LYS A 204 40.99 8.46 21.95
N PRO A 205 40.90 7.29 21.30
CA PRO A 205 41.08 7.19 19.86
C PRO A 205 39.86 7.76 19.11
N PHE A 206 40.11 8.38 17.96
CA PHE A 206 39.09 8.83 17.02
C PHE A 206 39.68 9.00 15.62
N ASP A 207 38.83 8.87 14.61
CA ASP A 207 39.25 9.00 13.21
C ASP A 207 39.00 10.43 12.71
N ALA A 208 39.91 10.91 11.86
CA ALA A 208 39.73 12.15 11.13
C ALA A 208 39.87 11.91 9.63
N LYS A 209 39.03 12.59 8.83
CA LYS A 209 39.10 12.54 7.37
C LYS A 209 39.68 13.83 6.85
N LEU A 210 40.61 13.74 5.89
CA LEU A 210 41.16 14.89 5.20
C LEU A 210 40.07 15.62 4.41
N VAL A 211 39.89 16.91 4.70
CA VAL A 211 38.88 17.78 4.05
C VAL A 211 39.50 18.85 3.16
N GLN A 212 40.80 19.14 3.33
CA GLN A 212 41.53 20.15 2.57
C GLN A 212 42.98 19.70 2.38
N TYR A 213 43.53 19.91 1.18
CA TYR A 213 44.92 19.59 0.87
C TYR A 213 45.51 20.68 -0.04
N LYS A 214 46.73 21.14 0.26
CA LYS A 214 47.41 22.23 -0.49
C LYS A 214 46.55 23.49 -0.68
N GLY A 215 45.72 23.83 0.32
CA GLY A 215 44.82 24.99 0.28
C GLY A 215 43.48 24.74 -0.43
N GLU A 216 43.30 23.60 -1.09
CA GLU A 216 42.09 23.27 -1.82
C GLU A 216 41.18 22.33 -1.03
N LYS A 217 39.87 22.62 -1.03
CA LYS A 217 38.88 21.77 -0.38
C LYS A 217 38.70 20.49 -1.20
N LEU A 218 38.80 19.34 -0.54
CA LEU A 218 38.62 18.05 -1.17
C LEU A 218 37.13 17.74 -1.35
N SER A 219 36.82 17.16 -2.51
CA SER A 219 35.54 16.57 -2.87
C SER A 219 35.75 15.08 -3.19
N GLN A 220 34.66 14.36 -3.48
CA GLN A 220 34.72 12.91 -3.71
C GLN A 220 35.75 12.49 -4.77
N PHE A 221 35.94 13.27 -5.84
CA PHE A 221 36.88 12.93 -6.93
C PHE A 221 38.10 13.85 -6.99
N SER A 222 38.53 14.38 -5.84
CA SER A 222 39.74 15.22 -5.78
C SER A 222 41.04 14.40 -5.82
N ILE A 223 41.02 13.15 -5.36
CA ILE A 223 42.14 12.20 -5.47
C ILE A 223 41.60 10.99 -6.20
N THR A 224 42.03 10.78 -7.45
CA THR A 224 41.46 9.75 -8.34
C THR A 224 42.39 8.58 -8.62
N GLU A 225 43.61 8.63 -8.10
CA GLU A 225 44.67 7.65 -8.37
C GLU A 225 45.40 7.29 -7.08
N GLY A 226 45.75 6.01 -6.94
CA GLY A 226 46.48 5.51 -5.77
C GLY A 226 47.82 6.20 -5.53
N ASP A 227 48.57 6.51 -6.58
CA ASP A 227 49.88 7.19 -6.44
C ASP A 227 49.72 8.61 -5.87
N SER A 228 48.71 9.35 -6.33
CA SER A 228 48.36 10.67 -5.79
C SER A 228 47.93 10.60 -4.33
N ALA A 229 47.20 9.54 -3.95
CA ALA A 229 46.80 9.29 -2.56
C ALA A 229 48.03 9.05 -1.65
N HIS A 230 48.97 8.20 -2.07
CA HIS A 230 50.19 7.93 -1.32
C HIS A 230 51.13 9.14 -1.26
N GLU A 231 51.21 9.97 -2.30
CA GLU A 231 51.97 11.22 -2.26
C GLU A 231 51.39 12.19 -1.23
N ALA A 232 50.06 12.34 -1.22
CA ALA A 232 49.37 13.18 -0.25
C ALA A 232 49.54 12.67 1.18
N GLU A 233 49.42 11.36 1.41
CA GLU A 233 49.72 10.72 2.70
C GLU A 233 51.15 11.04 3.18
N LYS A 234 52.16 10.79 2.35
CA LYS A 234 53.57 11.07 2.68
C LYS A 234 53.80 12.54 3.03
N THR A 235 53.21 13.43 2.24
CA THR A 235 53.30 14.88 2.47
C THR A 235 52.68 15.27 3.81
N LEU A 236 51.52 14.70 4.14
CA LEU A 236 50.81 14.97 5.40
C LEU A 236 51.57 14.40 6.60
N LEU A 237 52.08 13.18 6.52
CA LEU A 237 52.89 12.58 7.59
C LEU A 237 54.15 13.40 7.87
N ALA A 238 54.84 13.84 6.82
CA ALA A 238 56.01 14.71 6.94
C ALA A 238 55.66 16.07 7.57
N ALA A 239 54.53 16.68 7.17
CA ALA A 239 54.08 17.96 7.71
C ALA A 239 53.58 17.85 9.17
N ALA A 240 52.92 16.75 9.52
CA ALA A 240 52.40 16.51 10.87
C ALA A 240 53.50 16.22 11.89
N ASN A 241 54.60 15.57 11.47
CA ASN A 241 55.69 15.17 12.38
C ASN A 241 55.17 14.41 13.63
N GLY A 242 54.21 13.50 13.42
CA GLY A 242 53.59 12.69 14.46
C GLY A 242 52.52 13.40 15.32
N GLN A 243 52.18 14.67 15.06
CA GLN A 243 51.17 15.41 15.81
C GLN A 243 50.28 16.26 14.89
N LEU A 244 48.98 16.32 15.18
CA LEU A 244 48.05 17.24 14.53
C LEU A 244 47.54 18.27 15.54
N ILE A 245 47.28 19.48 15.06
CA ILE A 245 46.79 20.60 15.87
C ILE A 245 45.30 20.79 15.61
N VAL A 246 44.52 20.89 16.69
CA VAL A 246 43.10 21.23 16.60
C VAL A 246 42.97 22.72 16.31
N ASP A 247 42.51 23.05 15.10
CA ASP A 247 42.25 24.43 14.68
C ASP A 247 40.96 25.00 15.27
N SER A 248 39.87 24.22 15.26
CA SER A 248 38.57 24.67 15.79
C SER A 248 37.71 23.52 16.31
N VAL A 249 36.87 23.84 17.31
CA VAL A 249 35.88 22.90 17.89
C VAL A 249 34.53 23.57 17.91
N GLN A 250 33.54 22.94 17.27
CA GLN A 250 32.16 23.44 17.25
C GLN A 250 31.20 22.45 17.88
N LYS A 251 30.50 22.89 18.94
CA LYS A 251 29.44 22.10 19.60
C LYS A 251 28.07 22.68 19.23
N LYS A 252 27.20 21.85 18.65
CA LYS A 252 25.81 22.22 18.33
C LYS A 252 24.84 21.24 18.96
N GLN A 253 23.80 21.78 19.60
CA GLN A 253 22.66 20.99 20.03
C GLN A 253 21.74 20.76 18.83
N ARG A 254 21.32 19.51 18.60
CA ARG A 254 20.31 19.16 17.59
C ARG A 254 19.08 18.59 18.28
N LYS A 255 17.89 19.05 17.89
CA LYS A 255 16.61 18.49 18.33
C LYS A 255 16.08 17.58 17.23
N ARG A 256 15.62 16.38 17.60
CA ARG A 256 14.94 15.45 16.70
C ARG A 256 13.53 15.23 17.22
N ASN A 257 12.54 15.52 16.37
CA ASN A 257 11.14 15.27 16.69
C ASN A 257 10.79 13.79 16.45
N PRO A 258 9.82 13.22 17.19
CA PRO A 258 9.33 11.88 16.93
C PRO A 258 8.68 11.79 15.54
N ALA A 259 8.68 10.59 14.97
CA ALA A 259 7.98 10.31 13.73
C ALA A 259 6.46 10.35 13.94
N ALA A 260 5.72 10.64 12.87
CA ALA A 260 4.26 10.57 12.89
C ALA A 260 3.77 9.12 13.11
N PRO A 261 2.51 8.93 13.57
CA PRO A 261 1.88 7.62 13.58
C PRO A 261 1.87 6.97 12.20
N PHE A 262 1.79 5.64 12.18
CA PHE A 262 1.85 4.89 10.92
C PHE A 262 0.67 5.16 10.00
N THR A 263 0.99 5.45 8.74
CA THR A 263 0.13 5.18 7.58
C THR A 263 0.49 3.82 6.97
N THR A 264 -0.35 3.28 6.09
CA THR A 264 -0.11 2.00 5.40
C THR A 264 1.28 1.94 4.73
N SER A 265 1.69 3.01 4.04
CA SER A 265 3.00 3.05 3.36
C SER A 265 4.17 3.04 4.35
N THR A 266 4.13 3.88 5.38
CA THR A 266 5.20 3.95 6.39
C THR A 266 5.29 2.68 7.23
N LEU A 267 4.14 2.01 7.48
CA LEU A 267 4.12 0.74 8.17
C LEU A 267 4.80 -0.35 7.35
N GLN A 268 4.48 -0.46 6.06
CA GLN A 268 5.10 -1.43 5.16
C GLN A 268 6.62 -1.20 5.04
N GLN A 269 7.05 0.05 4.90
CA GLN A 269 8.48 0.40 4.85
C GLN A 269 9.21 0.03 6.14
N GLU A 270 8.66 0.39 7.29
CA GLU A 270 9.30 0.12 8.58
C GLU A 270 9.26 -1.36 8.95
N ALA A 271 8.19 -2.08 8.60
CA ALA A 271 8.12 -3.53 8.78
C ALA A 271 9.20 -4.24 7.96
N SER A 272 9.28 -3.97 6.65
CA SER A 272 10.31 -4.57 5.79
C SER A 272 11.73 -4.23 6.27
N ARG A 273 11.96 -2.98 6.68
CA ARG A 273 13.29 -2.52 7.14
C ARG A 273 13.73 -3.16 8.46
N LYS A 274 12.79 -3.42 9.38
CA LYS A 274 13.12 -3.83 10.76
C LYS A 274 12.80 -5.29 11.09
N LEU A 275 11.85 -5.90 10.37
CA LEU A 275 11.30 -7.21 10.67
C LEU A 275 11.55 -8.25 9.56
N GLY A 276 12.08 -7.83 8.41
CA GLY A 276 12.23 -8.68 7.21
C GLY A 276 10.91 -8.86 6.46
#